data_AF-A0AAV6NE21-F1
#
_entry.id   AF-A0AAV6NE21-F1
#
_cell.length_a   1.000
_cell.length_b   1.000
_cell.length_c   1.000
_cell.angle_alpha   90.00
_cell.angle_beta   90.00
_cell.angle_gamma   90.00
#
_symmetry.space_group_name_H-M   'P 1'
#
loop_
_entity.id
_entity.type
_entity.pdbx_description
1 polymer ?
#
loop_
_entity_poly.entity_id
_entity_poly.type
_entity_poly.pdbx_seq_one_letter_code
_entity_poly.pdbx_strand_id
1 'polypeptide(L)'
;MGRIVVDGTTPIAETDENFVCLTLNIWPHDECRWPKLCVWDGHASMLNLSVRIRVGGTLQDKLIYNVGAGFKGTCHPFQVVEGNELAGVNSIGASVTAAQYADDLIKLREIIDRLYDNSQQNQPLIVAPGAFFDEKWYDEFVRRTGPEVVNVLTHHIYNMGAGDDPKLIYRFVNSTYLSQVSNTFKQLENVIQKNAPWTAAWVGEAGGAYLDQLGMDSSYNTKVYCRQTLIGGFYAVLKSSTLLPTPDYYG
;
A
#
# COMPACT_ATOMS: atom_id res chain seq x y z
N MET A 1 -8.83 11.39 37.58
CA MET A 1 -7.54 10.73 37.33
C MET A 1 -7.83 9.45 36.57
N GLY A 2 -7.38 9.32 35.32
CA GLY A 2 -7.56 8.11 34.54
C GLY A 2 -6.55 7.04 34.96
N ARG A 3 -6.93 5.77 34.96
CA ARG A 3 -6.04 4.62 35.18
C ARG A 3 -5.96 3.83 33.88
N ILE A 4 -4.74 3.61 33.38
CA ILE A 4 -4.47 2.72 32.26
C ILE A 4 -3.99 1.39 32.84
N VAL A 5 -4.53 0.29 32.33
CA VAL A 5 -4.12 -1.08 32.67
C VAL A 5 -3.80 -1.78 31.36
N VAL A 6 -2.62 -2.38 31.27
CA VAL A 6 -2.17 -3.16 30.12
C VAL A 6 -2.15 -4.62 30.51
N ASP A 7 -2.95 -5.44 29.81
CA ASP A 7 -2.93 -6.90 29.95
C ASP A 7 -1.98 -7.49 28.92
N GLY A 8 -0.82 -7.97 29.38
CA GLY A 8 0.20 -8.62 28.54
C GLY A 8 0.12 -10.14 28.54
N THR A 9 -0.95 -10.74 29.05
CA THR A 9 -1.03 -12.21 29.22
C THR A 9 -1.40 -12.96 27.95
N THR A 10 -2.17 -12.33 27.05
CA THR A 10 -2.68 -12.97 25.83
C THR A 10 -2.41 -12.07 24.61
N PRO A 11 -1.63 -12.53 23.61
CA PRO A 11 -1.48 -11.78 22.37
C PRO A 11 -2.80 -11.82 21.59
N ILE A 12 -3.23 -10.65 21.07
CA ILE A 12 -4.44 -10.54 20.25
C ILE A 12 -4.13 -10.50 18.75
N ALA A 13 -2.89 -10.13 18.39
CA ALA A 13 -2.41 -10.00 17.03
C ALA A 13 -0.88 -10.03 17.01
N GLU A 14 -0.31 -10.18 15.82
CA GLU A 14 1.15 -10.16 15.58
C GLU A 14 1.46 -9.26 14.38
N THR A 15 2.49 -8.42 14.47
CA THR A 15 2.95 -7.56 13.37
C THR A 15 4.28 -8.06 12.80
N ASP A 16 4.63 -7.66 11.58
CA ASP A 16 5.95 -7.94 10.99
C ASP A 16 7.06 -7.22 11.78
N GLU A 17 8.27 -7.78 11.82
CA GLU A 17 9.46 -7.13 12.41
C GLU A 17 9.74 -5.74 11.80
N ASN A 18 9.38 -5.56 10.53
CA ASN A 18 9.40 -4.29 9.79
C ASN A 18 7.96 -3.79 9.56
N PHE A 19 7.18 -3.71 10.65
CA PHE A 19 5.78 -3.30 10.63
C PHE A 19 5.57 -1.98 9.89
N VAL A 20 6.42 -0.99 10.11
CA VAL A 20 6.34 0.30 9.44
C VAL A 20 7.16 0.30 8.16
N CYS A 21 6.54 0.70 7.06
CA CYS A 21 7.21 1.06 5.82
C CYS A 21 6.92 2.50 5.41
N LEU A 22 7.76 3.01 4.51
CA LEU A 22 7.54 4.28 3.83
C LEU A 22 7.22 4.00 2.38
N THR A 23 6.35 4.80 1.77
CA THR A 23 6.15 4.73 0.33
C THR A 23 6.98 5.77 -0.39
N LEU A 24 7.21 5.50 -1.66
CA LEU A 24 7.90 6.39 -2.56
C LEU A 24 7.25 6.31 -3.93
N ASN A 25 6.79 7.45 -4.44
CA ASN A 25 6.22 7.50 -5.78
C ASN A 25 7.35 7.36 -6.80
N ILE A 26 7.17 6.47 -7.78
CA ILE A 26 8.06 6.42 -8.94
C ILE A 26 7.81 7.67 -9.76
N TRP A 27 8.82 8.52 -9.95
CA TRP A 27 8.73 9.65 -10.87
C TRP A 27 9.94 9.65 -11.82
N PRO A 28 9.80 10.22 -13.03
CA PRO A 28 10.94 10.62 -13.83
C PRO A 28 11.88 11.51 -13.00
N HIS A 29 13.19 11.34 -13.22
CA HIS A 29 14.24 12.13 -12.55
C HIS A 29 14.08 13.66 -12.75
N ASP A 30 13.39 14.06 -13.82
CA ASP A 30 13.15 15.43 -14.26
C ASP A 30 11.73 15.92 -13.96
N GLU A 31 10.94 15.17 -13.21
CA GLU A 31 9.60 15.61 -12.86
C GLU A 31 9.63 16.83 -11.91
N CYS A 32 9.10 17.94 -12.42
CA CYS A 32 8.93 19.20 -11.70
C CYS A 32 7.55 19.84 -11.92
N ARG A 33 6.48 19.08 -12.21
CA ARG A 33 5.13 19.63 -12.49
C ARG A 33 4.57 20.55 -11.41
N TRP A 34 5.06 20.46 -10.19
CA TRP A 34 4.73 21.41 -9.13
C TRP A 34 5.78 22.53 -9.11
N PRO A 35 5.40 23.81 -9.28
CA PRO A 35 6.32 24.92 -9.58
C PRO A 35 7.39 25.24 -8.52
N LYS A 36 7.47 24.46 -7.43
CA LYS A 36 8.49 24.53 -6.37
C LYS A 36 8.93 23.16 -5.85
N LEU A 37 8.60 22.07 -6.55
CA LEU A 37 8.83 20.70 -6.10
C LEU A 37 9.34 19.85 -7.27
N CYS A 38 10.66 19.78 -7.44
CA CYS A 38 11.30 18.72 -8.19
C CYS A 38 11.59 17.60 -7.18
N VAL A 39 10.83 16.50 -7.23
CA VAL A 39 10.91 15.44 -6.20
C VAL A 39 12.25 14.72 -6.23
N TRP A 40 12.90 14.70 -7.39
CA TRP A 40 14.15 13.98 -7.69
C TRP A 40 15.22 14.89 -8.27
N ASP A 41 15.40 16.10 -7.76
CA ASP A 41 16.30 17.18 -8.23
C ASP A 41 17.82 16.84 -8.39
N GLY A 42 18.17 15.58 -8.61
CA GLY A 42 19.51 15.05 -8.82
C GLY A 42 20.16 14.57 -7.52
N HIS A 43 19.56 14.84 -6.35
CA HIS A 43 20.18 14.59 -5.05
C HIS A 43 19.50 13.52 -4.20
N ALA A 44 18.27 13.12 -4.53
CA ALA A 44 17.60 12.02 -3.84
C ALA A 44 18.13 10.66 -4.34
N SER A 45 19.20 10.16 -3.72
CA SER A 45 19.64 8.78 -3.90
C SER A 45 18.97 7.87 -2.86
N MET A 46 18.47 6.71 -3.30
CA MET A 46 17.77 5.68 -2.50
C MET A 46 18.65 4.97 -1.42
N LEU A 47 19.82 5.52 -1.09
CA LEU A 47 20.94 4.81 -0.48
C LEU A 47 21.30 5.40 0.89
N ASN A 48 20.56 4.99 1.94
CA ASN A 48 21.08 4.54 3.25
C ASN A 48 19.98 4.25 4.30
N LEU A 49 18.75 3.98 3.88
CA LEU A 49 17.65 3.75 4.82
C LEU A 49 17.46 2.25 5.05
N SER A 50 17.66 1.79 6.29
CA SER A 50 17.36 0.41 6.73
C SER A 50 15.86 0.22 7.02
N VAL A 51 14.98 0.76 6.16
CA VAL A 51 13.52 0.61 6.29
C VAL A 51 12.94 -0.06 5.05
N ARG A 52 11.79 -0.72 5.23
CA ARG A 52 11.00 -1.24 4.12
C ARG A 52 10.42 -0.07 3.31
N ILE A 53 10.66 -0.06 2.00
CA ILE A 53 10.15 0.98 1.09
C ILE A 53 9.20 0.33 0.08
N ARG A 54 7.95 0.82 0.01
CA ARG A 54 7.02 0.48 -1.06
C ARG A 54 7.15 1.50 -2.17
N VAL A 55 7.62 1.05 -3.33
CA VAL A 55 7.83 1.89 -4.51
C VAL A 55 6.64 1.71 -5.45
N GLY A 56 5.97 2.81 -5.82
CA GLY A 56 4.75 2.71 -6.65
C GLY A 56 4.06 4.05 -6.89
N GLY A 57 2.75 4.10 -6.62
CA GLY A 57 1.87 5.25 -6.91
C GLY A 57 1.41 5.29 -8.37
N THR A 58 0.57 6.26 -8.73
CA THR A 58 -0.11 6.38 -10.04
C THR A 58 0.82 6.35 -11.27
N LEU A 59 2.11 6.63 -11.11
CA LEU A 59 3.07 6.58 -12.21
C LEU A 59 3.66 5.19 -12.48
N GLN A 60 3.55 4.25 -11.53
CA GLN A 60 3.88 2.84 -11.74
C GLN A 60 3.20 2.29 -13.01
N ASP A 61 2.03 2.82 -13.32
CA ASP A 61 1.11 2.35 -14.35
C ASP A 61 1.47 2.85 -15.76
N LYS A 62 2.44 3.76 -15.83
CA LYS A 62 2.95 4.33 -17.08
C LYS A 62 4.31 3.75 -17.46
N LEU A 63 4.82 2.79 -16.68
CA LEU A 63 6.13 2.19 -16.87
C LEU A 63 6.00 0.89 -17.66
N ILE A 64 6.88 0.73 -18.66
CA ILE A 64 7.09 -0.55 -19.33
C ILE A 64 8.32 -1.18 -18.69
N TYR A 65 8.10 -2.23 -17.89
CA TYR A 65 9.20 -2.98 -17.30
C TYR A 65 9.82 -3.91 -18.35
N ASN A 66 11.13 -3.78 -18.56
CA ASN A 66 11.86 -4.74 -19.37
C ASN A 66 12.00 -6.05 -18.59
N VAL A 67 11.37 -7.11 -19.09
CA VAL A 67 11.35 -8.45 -18.46
C VAL A 67 12.62 -9.28 -18.72
N GLY A 68 13.69 -8.65 -19.22
CA GLY A 68 15.00 -9.27 -19.44
C GLY A 68 15.10 -10.09 -20.73
N ALA A 69 16.33 -10.51 -21.06
CA ALA A 69 16.59 -11.34 -22.23
C ALA A 69 16.04 -12.77 -22.00
N GLY A 70 15.10 -13.21 -22.85
CA GLY A 70 14.57 -14.58 -22.83
C GLY A 70 13.05 -14.72 -22.79
N PHE A 71 12.30 -13.64 -22.50
CA PHE A 71 10.83 -13.67 -22.59
C PHE A 71 10.39 -13.73 -24.06
N LYS A 72 9.72 -14.83 -24.45
CA LYS A 72 9.23 -15.07 -25.83
C LYS A 72 7.77 -14.67 -26.06
N GLY A 73 7.12 -14.00 -25.11
CA GLY A 73 5.75 -13.52 -25.26
C GLY A 73 5.69 -12.11 -25.85
N THR A 74 4.55 -11.76 -26.43
CA THR A 74 4.21 -10.36 -26.73
C THR A 74 3.70 -9.69 -25.45
N CYS A 75 4.53 -8.84 -24.83
CA CYS A 75 4.03 -7.86 -23.89
C CYS A 75 3.30 -6.80 -24.72
N HIS A 76 1.97 -6.84 -24.73
CA HIS A 76 1.21 -5.67 -25.17
C HIS A 76 1.52 -4.54 -24.18
N PRO A 77 1.85 -3.33 -24.64
CA PRO A 77 1.92 -2.19 -23.74
C PRO A 77 0.61 -2.17 -22.96
N PHE A 78 0.67 -2.02 -21.64
CA PHE A 78 -0.49 -1.52 -20.94
C PHE A 78 -0.89 -0.25 -21.69
N GLN A 79 -2.07 -0.24 -22.32
CA GLN A 79 -2.64 1.01 -22.76
C GLN A 79 -2.67 1.91 -21.52
N VAL A 80 -2.47 3.22 -21.67
CA VAL A 80 -2.41 4.12 -20.50
C VAL A 80 -3.76 4.01 -19.77
N VAL A 81 -3.77 3.16 -18.74
CA VAL A 81 -4.85 2.89 -17.82
C VAL A 81 -4.17 3.05 -16.47
N GLU A 82 -4.67 3.95 -15.64
CA GLU A 82 -4.23 4.08 -14.25
C GLU A 82 -4.40 2.69 -13.61
N GLY A 83 -3.31 2.13 -13.08
CA GLY A 83 -3.14 0.71 -12.72
C GLY A 83 -2.98 0.47 -11.21
N ASN A 84 -2.71 1.53 -10.46
CA ASN A 84 -2.85 1.65 -9.02
C ASN A 84 -4.30 2.04 -8.71
N GLU A 85 -4.85 1.58 -7.58
CA GLU A 85 -6.20 1.96 -7.14
C GLU A 85 -7.31 1.59 -8.13
N LEU A 86 -7.21 0.41 -8.76
CA LEU A 86 -8.17 -0.09 -9.75
C LEU A 86 -9.44 -0.73 -9.17
N ALA A 87 -9.46 -1.01 -7.86
CA ALA A 87 -10.46 -1.86 -7.25
C ALA A 87 -11.73 -1.10 -6.87
N GLY A 88 -12.88 -1.68 -7.25
CA GLY A 88 -14.19 -1.29 -6.74
C GLY A 88 -14.62 0.15 -7.06
N VAL A 89 -15.60 0.63 -6.30
CA VAL A 89 -16.26 1.93 -6.53
C VAL A 89 -15.38 3.13 -6.19
N ASN A 90 -14.32 2.91 -5.42
CA ASN A 90 -13.36 3.94 -4.99
C ASN A 90 -12.14 4.02 -5.91
N SER A 91 -12.23 3.42 -7.10
CA SER A 91 -11.13 3.39 -8.04
C SER A 91 -10.81 4.78 -8.61
N ILE A 92 -9.52 5.02 -8.89
CA ILE A 92 -9.03 6.32 -9.34
C ILE A 92 -8.62 6.23 -10.81
N GLY A 93 -9.29 7.06 -11.63
CA GLY A 93 -9.10 7.23 -13.08
C GLY A 93 -9.45 6.05 -13.97
N ALA A 94 -9.23 4.82 -13.52
CA ALA A 94 -9.68 3.61 -14.20
C ALA A 94 -10.15 2.54 -13.19
N SER A 95 -10.97 1.61 -13.67
CA SER A 95 -11.48 0.51 -12.86
C SER A 95 -11.39 -0.80 -13.62
N VAL A 96 -11.02 -1.87 -12.91
CA VAL A 96 -11.00 -3.24 -13.43
C VAL A 96 -11.88 -4.11 -12.55
N THR A 97 -12.61 -5.05 -13.17
CA THR A 97 -13.44 -5.99 -12.41
C THR A 97 -12.54 -6.93 -11.59
N ALA A 98 -13.04 -7.38 -10.44
CA ALA A 98 -12.32 -8.35 -9.61
C ALA A 98 -11.96 -9.63 -10.39
N ALA A 99 -12.84 -10.03 -11.33
CA ALA A 99 -12.60 -11.16 -12.22
C ALA A 99 -11.41 -10.95 -13.16
N GLN A 100 -11.37 -9.83 -13.88
CA GLN A 100 -10.27 -9.54 -14.79
C GLN A 100 -8.96 -9.38 -14.04
N TYR A 101 -8.97 -8.66 -12.91
CA TYR A 101 -7.77 -8.48 -12.10
C TYR A 101 -7.26 -9.83 -11.55
N ALA A 102 -8.15 -10.75 -11.14
CA ALA A 102 -7.76 -12.09 -10.73
C ALA A 102 -7.11 -12.90 -11.87
N ASP A 103 -7.70 -12.87 -13.07
CA ASP A 103 -7.16 -13.57 -14.24
C ASP A 103 -5.76 -13.01 -14.61
N ASP A 104 -5.58 -11.70 -14.54
CA ASP A 104 -4.30 -11.04 -14.79
C ASP A 104 -3.24 -11.44 -13.75
N LEU A 105 -3.62 -11.54 -12.47
CA LEU A 105 -2.72 -11.96 -11.40
C LEU A 105 -2.34 -13.44 -11.47
N ILE A 106 -3.25 -14.31 -11.94
CA ILE A 106 -2.92 -15.71 -12.25
C ILE A 106 -1.86 -15.76 -13.35
N LYS A 107 -1.98 -14.93 -14.40
CA LYS A 107 -0.95 -14.82 -15.44
C LYS A 107 0.37 -14.25 -14.91
N LEU A 108 0.34 -13.28 -14.01
CA LEU A 108 1.56 -12.80 -13.36
C LEU A 108 2.24 -13.91 -12.56
N ARG A 109 1.47 -14.71 -11.82
CA ARG A 109 1.98 -15.87 -11.07
C ARG A 109 2.66 -16.88 -11.98
N GLU A 110 2.03 -17.26 -13.09
CA GLU A 110 2.63 -18.16 -14.11
C GLU A 110 3.96 -17.61 -14.65
N ILE A 111 4.05 -16.29 -14.88
CA ILE A 111 5.28 -15.64 -15.35
C ILE A 111 6.37 -15.72 -14.29
N ILE A 112 6.05 -15.42 -13.03
CA ILE A 112 6.98 -15.53 -11.90
C ILE A 112 7.46 -16.98 -11.74
N ASP A 113 6.54 -17.95 -11.78
CA ASP A 113 6.89 -19.37 -11.66
C ASP A 113 7.89 -19.81 -12.71
N ARG A 114 7.68 -19.40 -13.96
CA ARG A 114 8.60 -19.70 -15.05
C ARG A 114 9.95 -18.99 -14.91
N LEU A 115 9.96 -17.71 -14.49
CA LEU A 115 11.21 -16.94 -14.38
C LEU A 115 12.10 -17.42 -13.24
N TYR A 116 11.52 -18.04 -12.22
CA TYR A 116 12.23 -18.53 -11.05
C TYR A 116 12.26 -20.06 -10.98
N ASP A 117 12.12 -20.75 -12.11
CA ASP A 117 12.20 -22.22 -12.25
C ASP A 117 11.35 -23.01 -11.23
N ASN A 118 10.18 -22.48 -10.86
CA ASN A 118 9.33 -23.03 -9.79
C ASN A 118 10.03 -23.16 -8.42
N SER A 119 11.15 -22.47 -8.21
CA SER A 119 11.91 -22.47 -6.96
C SER A 119 11.20 -21.62 -5.91
N GLN A 120 10.52 -22.29 -4.99
CA GLN A 120 9.79 -21.64 -3.88
C GLN A 120 10.68 -20.76 -2.99
N GLN A 121 11.99 -20.99 -2.96
CA GLN A 121 12.89 -20.33 -2.03
C GLN A 121 13.30 -18.91 -2.45
N ASN A 122 13.20 -18.58 -3.75
CA ASN A 122 13.65 -17.29 -4.31
C ASN A 122 12.55 -16.54 -5.07
N GLN A 123 11.31 -17.05 -5.05
CA GLN A 123 10.21 -16.43 -5.77
C GLN A 123 9.71 -15.17 -5.06
N PRO A 124 9.50 -14.06 -5.79
CA PRO A 124 8.87 -12.89 -5.23
C PRO A 124 7.43 -13.20 -4.82
N LEU A 125 7.01 -12.62 -3.69
CA LEU A 125 5.63 -12.64 -3.24
C LEU A 125 4.80 -11.67 -4.08
N ILE A 126 3.54 -12.03 -4.32
CA ILE A 126 2.57 -11.14 -4.96
C ILE A 126 1.80 -10.38 -3.86
N VAL A 127 1.90 -9.06 -3.94
CA VAL A 127 1.26 -8.09 -3.04
C VAL A 127 0.27 -7.29 -3.89
N ALA A 128 -1.03 -7.42 -3.59
CA ALA A 128 -2.11 -6.90 -4.43
C ALA A 128 -3.36 -6.57 -3.59
N PRO A 129 -4.34 -5.80 -4.07
CA PRO A 129 -4.36 -5.10 -5.35
C PRO A 129 -3.70 -3.71 -5.37
N GLY A 130 -3.23 -3.19 -4.23
CA GLY A 130 -2.74 -1.80 -4.15
C GLY A 130 -3.84 -0.80 -4.44
N ALA A 131 -4.99 -0.93 -3.75
CA ALA A 131 -6.17 -0.12 -4.01
C ALA A 131 -6.95 0.23 -2.74
N PHE A 132 -7.91 1.15 -2.85
CA PHE A 132 -8.89 1.34 -1.78
C PHE A 132 -9.69 0.06 -1.54
N PHE A 133 -10.04 -0.18 -0.28
CA PHE A 133 -10.79 -1.38 0.09
C PHE A 133 -12.24 -1.30 -0.38
N ASP A 134 -12.69 -2.36 -1.04
CA ASP A 134 -14.09 -2.60 -1.41
C ASP A 134 -14.40 -4.06 -1.08
N GLU A 135 -15.26 -4.29 -0.08
CA GLU A 135 -15.50 -5.62 0.48
C GLU A 135 -15.92 -6.65 -0.57
N LYS A 136 -16.84 -6.27 -1.49
CA LYS A 136 -17.35 -7.18 -2.51
C LYS A 136 -16.31 -7.48 -3.56
N TRP A 137 -15.55 -6.46 -3.97
CA TRP A 137 -14.48 -6.63 -4.95
C TRP A 137 -13.38 -7.54 -4.39
N TYR A 138 -12.97 -7.33 -3.14
CA TYR A 138 -11.92 -8.14 -2.49
C TYR A 138 -12.37 -9.59 -2.26
N ASP A 139 -13.62 -9.80 -1.82
CA ASP A 139 -14.22 -11.13 -1.65
C ASP A 139 -14.22 -11.91 -2.99
N GLU A 140 -14.68 -11.28 -4.07
CA GLU A 140 -14.68 -11.92 -5.40
C GLU A 140 -13.26 -12.17 -5.89
N PHE A 141 -12.35 -11.21 -5.74
CA PHE A 141 -10.96 -11.30 -6.18
C PHE A 141 -10.27 -12.52 -5.58
N VAL A 142 -10.26 -12.67 -4.25
CA VAL A 142 -9.53 -13.75 -3.60
C VAL A 142 -10.14 -15.13 -3.83
N ARG A 143 -11.48 -15.19 -3.97
CA ARG A 143 -12.18 -16.44 -4.28
C ARG A 143 -11.86 -16.92 -5.71
N ARG A 144 -11.53 -16.01 -6.62
CA ARG A 144 -11.15 -16.33 -8.00
C ARG A 144 -9.68 -16.67 -8.13
N THR A 145 -8.79 -15.96 -7.44
CA THR A 145 -7.36 -16.28 -7.47
C THR A 145 -7.05 -17.60 -6.78
N GLY A 146 -7.69 -17.86 -5.63
CA GLY A 146 -7.38 -19.01 -4.80
C GLY A 146 -6.01 -18.92 -4.12
N PRO A 147 -5.58 -20.01 -3.46
CA PRO A 147 -4.27 -20.09 -2.81
C PRO A 147 -3.13 -19.99 -3.83
N GLU A 148 -1.93 -19.68 -3.35
CA GLU A 148 -0.66 -19.61 -4.11
C GLU A 148 -0.52 -18.44 -5.10
N VAL A 149 -1.61 -17.75 -5.47
CA VAL A 149 -1.55 -16.62 -6.40
C VAL A 149 -1.18 -15.31 -5.68
N VAL A 150 -2.00 -14.88 -4.72
CA VAL A 150 -1.75 -13.67 -3.93
C VAL A 150 -1.29 -14.05 -2.52
N ASN A 151 -0.18 -13.45 -2.07
CA ASN A 151 0.39 -13.71 -0.75
C ASN A 151 -0.03 -12.65 0.27
N VAL A 152 -0.26 -11.42 -0.20
CA VAL A 152 -0.59 -10.28 0.66
C VAL A 152 -1.74 -9.50 0.04
N LEU A 153 -2.79 -9.27 0.84
CA LEU A 153 -3.86 -8.34 0.52
C LEU A 153 -3.53 -6.95 1.05
N THR A 154 -3.32 -6.03 0.13
CA THR A 154 -3.04 -4.62 0.42
C THR A 154 -4.25 -3.75 0.22
N HIS A 155 -4.42 -2.74 1.07
CA HIS A 155 -5.36 -1.65 0.84
C HIS A 155 -4.76 -0.27 1.15
N HIS A 156 -5.38 0.78 0.60
CA HIS A 156 -4.96 2.17 0.79
C HIS A 156 -5.90 2.91 1.75
N ILE A 157 -5.35 3.86 2.52
CA ILE A 157 -6.07 4.64 3.53
C ILE A 157 -5.77 6.14 3.40
N TYR A 158 -6.80 6.90 3.06
CA TYR A 158 -6.77 8.36 3.02
C TYR A 158 -8.01 8.97 3.70
N ASN A 159 -8.38 8.43 4.86
CA ASN A 159 -9.59 8.81 5.58
C ASN A 159 -9.58 10.27 6.09
N MET A 160 -8.42 10.94 6.11
CA MET A 160 -8.32 12.34 6.58
C MET A 160 -8.64 13.38 5.49
N GLY A 161 -8.64 12.98 4.22
CA GLY A 161 -8.76 13.89 3.08
C GLY A 161 -7.46 14.64 2.76
N ALA A 162 -7.58 15.71 1.97
CA ALA A 162 -6.43 16.46 1.46
C ALA A 162 -5.67 17.20 2.58
N GLY A 163 -4.34 17.21 2.47
CA GLY A 163 -3.45 17.82 3.47
C GLY A 163 -3.55 19.34 3.57
N ASP A 164 -4.15 20.00 2.58
CA ASP A 164 -4.39 21.44 2.52
C ASP A 164 -5.82 21.84 2.90
N ASP A 165 -6.67 20.89 3.33
CA ASP A 165 -8.02 21.19 3.82
C ASP A 165 -7.95 22.02 5.11
N PRO A 166 -8.48 23.26 5.15
CA PRO A 166 -8.45 24.10 6.34
C PRO A 166 -9.25 23.52 7.53
N LYS A 167 -10.10 22.52 7.28
CA LYS A 167 -10.89 21.81 8.31
C LYS A 167 -10.21 20.54 8.81
N LEU A 168 -9.04 20.19 8.28
CA LEU A 168 -8.30 18.98 8.64
C LEU A 168 -8.07 18.85 10.15
N ILE A 169 -7.75 19.97 10.82
CA ILE A 169 -7.52 19.99 12.27
C ILE A 169 -8.71 19.47 13.08
N TYR A 170 -9.95 19.73 12.64
CA TYR A 170 -11.15 19.28 13.34
C TYR A 170 -11.38 17.77 13.18
N ARG A 171 -10.87 17.17 12.10
CA ARG A 171 -10.88 15.71 11.93
C ARG A 171 -9.80 15.06 12.80
N PHE A 172 -8.62 15.68 12.89
CA PHE A 172 -7.48 15.17 13.67
C PHE A 172 -7.76 15.03 15.16
N VAL A 173 -8.57 15.92 15.73
CA VAL A 173 -8.90 15.90 17.17
C VAL A 173 -10.21 15.18 17.48
N ASN A 174 -10.88 14.62 16.46
CA ASN A 174 -12.17 13.95 16.63
C ASN A 174 -11.99 12.43 16.65
N SER A 175 -12.01 11.85 17.85
CA SER A 175 -11.85 10.40 18.03
C SER A 175 -12.91 9.58 17.27
N THR A 176 -14.17 10.01 17.27
CA THR A 176 -15.24 9.33 16.51
C THR A 176 -14.98 9.34 15.01
N TYR A 177 -14.31 10.37 14.49
CA TYR A 177 -13.89 10.40 13.09
C TYR A 177 -12.72 9.45 12.84
N LEU A 178 -11.69 9.52 13.67
CA LEU A 178 -10.50 8.67 13.54
C LEU A 178 -10.84 7.18 13.61
N SER A 179 -11.70 6.78 14.55
CA SER A 179 -12.06 5.36 14.76
C SER A 179 -12.88 4.74 13.62
N GLN A 180 -13.40 5.51 12.66
CA GLN A 180 -14.20 4.96 11.54
C GLN A 180 -13.39 4.00 10.67
N VAL A 181 -12.09 4.24 10.51
CA VAL A 181 -11.20 3.39 9.69
C VAL A 181 -11.07 1.96 10.26
N SER A 182 -11.33 1.76 11.55
CA SER A 182 -11.37 0.43 12.18
C SER A 182 -12.32 -0.54 11.47
N ASN A 183 -13.43 -0.04 10.90
CA ASN A 183 -14.37 -0.88 10.17
C ASN A 183 -13.73 -1.47 8.90
N THR A 184 -12.87 -0.71 8.21
CA THR A 184 -12.14 -1.19 7.04
C THR A 184 -11.16 -2.29 7.42
N PHE A 185 -10.40 -2.13 8.51
CA PHE A 185 -9.48 -3.16 9.00
C PHE A 185 -10.22 -4.44 9.37
N LYS A 186 -11.31 -4.30 10.14
CA LYS A 186 -12.17 -5.42 10.53
C LYS A 186 -12.75 -6.16 9.32
N GLN A 187 -13.22 -5.44 8.31
CA GLN A 187 -13.78 -6.06 7.11
C GLN A 187 -12.71 -6.81 6.30
N LEU A 188 -11.52 -6.24 6.14
CA LEU A 188 -10.42 -6.93 5.48
C LEU A 188 -10.01 -8.20 6.25
N GLU A 189 -9.90 -8.13 7.57
CA GLU A 189 -9.63 -9.29 8.42
C GLU A 189 -10.68 -10.38 8.21
N ASN A 190 -11.97 -10.02 8.18
CA ASN A 190 -13.05 -10.99 7.93
C ASN A 190 -12.94 -11.64 6.55
N VAL A 191 -12.60 -10.87 5.50
CA VAL A 191 -12.40 -11.40 4.14
C VAL A 191 -11.25 -12.41 4.13
N ILE A 192 -10.15 -12.11 4.80
CA ILE A 192 -8.97 -13.00 4.91
C ILE A 192 -9.32 -14.27 5.67
N GLN A 193 -9.89 -14.15 6.88
CA GLN A 193 -10.22 -15.30 7.71
C GLN A 193 -11.20 -16.25 7.01
N LYS A 194 -12.14 -15.71 6.24
CA LYS A 194 -13.19 -16.49 5.59
C LYS A 194 -12.76 -17.09 4.25
N ASN A 195 -12.13 -16.27 3.39
CA ASN A 195 -11.95 -16.60 1.98
C ASN A 195 -10.49 -16.71 1.54
N ALA A 196 -9.53 -16.21 2.33
CA ALA A 196 -8.12 -16.16 1.95
C ALA A 196 -7.16 -16.36 3.14
N PRO A 197 -7.31 -17.43 3.95
CA PRO A 197 -6.52 -17.62 5.17
C PRO A 197 -5.01 -17.83 4.92
N TRP A 198 -4.60 -18.00 3.66
CA TRP A 198 -3.20 -18.06 3.23
C TRP A 198 -2.56 -16.67 3.01
N THR A 199 -3.33 -15.58 3.13
CA THR A 199 -2.86 -14.22 2.88
C THR A 199 -2.62 -13.43 4.17
N ALA A 200 -1.71 -12.46 4.11
CA ALA A 200 -1.53 -11.45 5.14
C ALA A 200 -2.20 -10.12 4.76
N ALA A 201 -2.71 -9.37 5.75
CA ALA A 201 -3.24 -8.01 5.56
C ALA A 201 -2.13 -6.96 5.68
N TRP A 202 -2.03 -6.05 4.71
CA TRP A 202 -1.10 -4.93 4.71
C TRP A 202 -1.84 -3.63 4.38
N VAL A 203 -1.51 -2.52 5.04
CA VAL A 203 -1.80 -1.18 4.51
C VAL A 203 -0.67 -0.82 3.55
N GLY A 204 -0.96 -0.83 2.24
CA GLY A 204 0.04 -0.59 1.18
C GLY A 204 0.34 0.89 0.94
N GLU A 205 -0.58 1.77 1.31
CA GLU A 205 -0.45 3.22 1.22
C GLU A 205 -1.34 3.89 2.26
N ALA A 206 -0.81 4.84 3.01
CA ALA A 206 -1.66 5.63 3.88
C ALA A 206 -1.14 7.03 4.14
N GLY A 207 -2.05 8.00 4.19
CA GLY A 207 -1.77 9.36 4.64
C GLY A 207 -2.64 9.75 5.85
N GLY A 208 -2.22 10.80 6.57
CA GLY A 208 -3.02 11.38 7.66
C GLY A 208 -2.58 10.96 9.06
N ALA A 209 -3.55 10.58 9.91
CA ALA A 209 -3.36 10.39 11.35
C ALA A 209 -2.65 9.07 11.68
N TYR A 210 -1.33 9.10 11.61
CA TYR A 210 -0.45 7.93 11.59
C TYR A 210 -0.48 7.06 12.86
N LEU A 211 -0.20 7.62 14.02
CA LEU A 211 -0.02 6.86 15.26
C LEU A 211 -1.27 6.08 15.70
N ASP A 212 -2.44 6.72 15.61
CA ASP A 212 -3.72 6.09 15.96
C ASP A 212 -4.03 4.93 15.01
N GLN A 213 -3.73 5.13 13.72
CA GLN A 213 -3.94 4.10 12.70
C GLN A 213 -3.03 2.89 12.89
N LEU A 214 -1.75 3.09 13.24
CA LEU A 214 -0.81 1.99 13.58
C LEU A 214 -1.28 1.14 14.78
N GLY A 215 -1.92 1.77 15.76
CA GLY A 215 -2.48 1.05 16.90
C GLY A 215 -3.74 0.27 16.52
N MET A 216 -4.59 0.87 15.68
CA MET A 216 -5.84 0.24 15.25
C MET A 216 -5.59 -0.93 14.29
N ASP A 217 -4.81 -0.75 13.24
CA ASP A 217 -4.62 -1.79 12.21
C ASP A 217 -3.90 -3.03 12.75
N SER A 218 -2.92 -2.85 13.64
CA SER A 218 -2.20 -3.92 14.31
C SER A 218 -3.15 -4.77 15.17
N SER A 219 -4.17 -4.16 15.80
CA SER A 219 -5.19 -4.89 16.55
C SER A 219 -6.08 -5.80 15.69
N TYR A 220 -6.12 -5.57 14.38
CA TYR A 220 -6.81 -6.39 13.38
C TYR A 220 -5.84 -7.26 12.58
N ASN A 221 -4.69 -7.60 13.17
CA ASN A 221 -3.70 -8.51 12.61
C ASN A 221 -3.10 -8.07 11.26
N THR A 222 -3.11 -6.76 11.00
CA THR A 222 -2.37 -6.16 9.89
C THR A 222 -0.88 -6.31 10.15
N LYS A 223 -0.15 -6.84 9.17
CA LYS A 223 1.28 -7.17 9.31
C LYS A 223 2.19 -6.01 8.98
N VAL A 224 1.74 -5.07 8.16
CA VAL A 224 2.58 -3.98 7.64
C VAL A 224 1.73 -2.74 7.36
N TYR A 225 2.27 -1.58 7.68
CA TYR A 225 1.69 -0.28 7.41
C TYR A 225 2.67 0.64 6.67
N CYS A 226 2.32 0.98 5.43
CA CYS A 226 3.12 1.85 4.57
C CYS A 226 2.62 3.29 4.60
N ARG A 227 3.40 4.15 5.26
CA ARG A 227 3.14 5.59 5.32
C ARG A 227 3.55 6.28 4.02
N GLN A 228 2.57 6.85 3.34
CA GLN A 228 2.79 7.84 2.29
C GLN A 228 3.14 9.18 2.93
N THR A 229 4.28 9.81 2.59
CA THR A 229 5.41 9.36 1.74
C THR A 229 6.72 9.69 2.44
N LEU A 230 7.80 9.01 2.06
CA LEU A 230 9.16 9.39 2.43
C LEU A 230 9.43 10.87 2.13
N ILE A 231 9.06 11.32 0.93
CA ILE A 231 9.31 12.67 0.42
C ILE A 231 8.19 13.13 -0.52
N GLY A 232 7.86 14.42 -0.48
CA GLY A 232 6.87 15.07 -1.36
C GLY A 232 5.45 15.15 -0.78
N GLY A 233 4.67 16.16 -1.18
CA GLY A 233 3.35 16.42 -0.60
C GLY A 233 3.41 17.00 0.83
N PHE A 234 2.24 17.27 1.41
CA PHE A 234 2.11 17.95 2.71
C PHE A 234 2.35 17.04 3.93
N TYR A 235 2.28 15.73 3.74
CA TYR A 235 2.34 14.73 4.80
C TYR A 235 3.63 13.89 4.73
N ALA A 236 4.67 14.38 4.05
CA ALA A 236 5.95 13.70 3.95
C ALA A 236 6.67 13.62 5.30
N VAL A 237 7.39 12.51 5.53
CA VAL A 237 8.26 12.37 6.71
C VAL A 237 9.56 13.16 6.55
N LEU A 238 10.00 13.45 5.31
CA LEU A 238 11.12 14.36 5.02
C LEU A 238 10.65 15.58 4.24
N LYS A 239 11.18 16.75 4.60
CA LYS A 239 10.99 17.98 3.82
C LYS A 239 11.68 17.85 2.48
N SER A 240 10.94 18.03 1.38
CA SER A 240 11.46 17.89 0.02
C SER A 240 12.70 18.75 -0.28
N SER A 241 12.75 19.98 0.22
CA SER A 241 13.83 20.93 -0.09
C SER A 241 15.08 20.80 0.77
N THR A 242 15.01 20.08 1.89
CA THR A 242 16.11 20.04 2.88
C THR A 242 16.47 18.64 3.32
N LEU A 243 15.63 17.65 3.00
CA LEU A 243 15.67 16.27 3.51
C LEU A 243 15.68 16.18 5.04
N LEU A 244 15.32 17.27 5.73
CA LEU A 244 15.20 17.28 7.18
C LEU A 244 13.90 16.59 7.60
N PRO A 245 13.91 15.84 8.71
CA PRO A 245 12.73 15.16 9.23
C PRO A 245 11.63 16.15 9.61
N THR A 246 10.38 15.76 9.33
CA THR A 246 9.17 16.40 9.85
C THR A 246 8.77 15.75 11.19
N PRO A 247 7.80 16.31 11.93
CA PRO A 247 7.33 15.68 13.17
C PRO A 247 6.95 14.20 13.02
N ASP A 248 6.35 13.83 11.88
CA ASP A 248 5.90 12.47 11.60
C ASP A 248 7.03 11.46 11.40
N TYR A 249 8.27 11.91 11.18
CA TYR A 249 9.45 11.04 11.18
C TYR A 249 9.76 10.46 12.57
N TYR A 250 9.41 11.20 13.63
CA TYR A 250 9.67 10.82 15.02
C TYR A 250 8.48 10.11 15.68
N GLY A 251 7.36 10.02 14.96
CA GLY A 251 6.14 9.34 15.40
C GLY A 251 6.28 7.83 15.35
#